data_AF-A0A2D9T872-F1
#
_entry.id   AF-A0A2D9T872-F1
#
_cell.length_a   1.000
_cell.length_b   1.000
_cell.length_c   1.000
_cell.angle_alpha   90.00
_cell.angle_beta   90.00
_cell.angle_gamma   90.00
#
_symmetry.space_group_name_H-M   'P 1'
#
loop_
_entity.id
_entity.type
_entity.pdbx_description
1 polymer ?
#
loop_
_entity_poly.entity_id
_entity_poly.type
_entity_poly.pdbx_seq_one_letter_code
_entity_poly.pdbx_strand_id
1 'polypeptide(L)'
;MAGKLGRKQSKKFLYDRKGPWPQPSPREPLGTAPEVLHLPWQEQADWQWHIGLRYFRDMFLFSPRAAAESARFEELPEVTDADMNAVLTQGIYSRFLAPLDPIDRETFAADLEGDDGIFYKFDFSPIEDVEPYPGMYVAKTISLLRREAADSNEFDLKAIAIGADRLVLRPGDGGAWDLSKYYVLQGCSYATLFTEHPNVHFPFDTVNAVTKGSIPTHHLLFRILIPHLRFSLVLDNAVLQGKGSVISDWQATIYDPFTARASDGLMSFFVAGYQGREGNSAYPRWEYPTRLDQLKLPPTPYGEFLRRYFDPFEKFARAVVGHMTAEELSYCQEWSRWIGEWIDGFPEVCFRRGDGATEEDVAEADWEDLLEREKDKLAFLIAVMLWDVTVVHSTDHYDFAHGVPVEYKCFRLRQPPPSAPGGTLDRRTLSTKIDLFKSHLAHRMFFAPTTVTRLMEVDYEFGYDAQGKALRAEENALKERLRAVEAGLRADGIPIFMPLDEMAASIQY
;
A
#
# COMPACT_ATOMS: atom_id res chain seq x y z
N MET A 1 -44.29 24.49 -36.50
CA MET A 1 -43.07 24.47 -35.66
C MET A 1 -43.30 23.53 -34.50
N ALA A 2 -42.85 22.27 -34.61
CA ALA A 2 -42.86 21.31 -33.50
C ALA A 2 -41.41 21.21 -33.01
N GLY A 3 -41.18 21.63 -31.76
CA GLY A 3 -39.86 21.62 -31.13
C GLY A 3 -39.31 20.21 -31.04
N LYS A 4 -38.07 20.02 -31.51
CA LYS A 4 -37.27 18.85 -31.17
C LYS A 4 -37.03 18.88 -29.66
N LEU A 5 -37.85 18.17 -28.90
CA LEU A 5 -37.52 17.75 -27.54
C LEU A 5 -36.19 17.01 -27.64
N GLY A 6 -35.12 17.64 -27.14
CA GLY A 6 -33.81 17.03 -27.08
C GLY A 6 -33.92 15.69 -26.36
N ARG A 7 -33.49 14.61 -27.01
CA ARG A 7 -33.34 13.30 -26.35
C ARG A 7 -32.41 13.51 -25.16
N LYS A 8 -32.93 13.41 -23.93
CA LYS A 8 -32.08 13.22 -22.74
C LYS A 8 -31.15 12.05 -23.03
N GLN A 9 -29.85 12.27 -22.96
CA GLN A 9 -28.87 11.22 -23.17
C GLN A 9 -29.16 10.11 -22.15
N SER A 10 -29.43 8.89 -22.63
CA SER A 10 -29.72 7.77 -21.75
C SER A 10 -28.50 7.53 -20.87
N LYS A 11 -28.68 7.58 -19.54
CA LYS A 11 -27.61 7.33 -18.58
C LYS A 11 -27.11 5.89 -18.77
N LYS A 12 -25.88 5.74 -19.24
CA LYS A 12 -25.20 4.44 -19.38
C LYS A 12 -24.35 4.20 -18.14
N PHE A 13 -24.55 3.06 -17.50
CA PHE A 13 -23.70 2.56 -16.40
C PHE A 13 -22.85 1.40 -16.94
N LEU A 14 -21.67 1.16 -16.37
CA LEU A 14 -20.74 0.14 -16.88
C LEU A 14 -21.38 -1.26 -16.91
N TYR A 15 -22.18 -1.58 -15.88
CA TYR A 15 -22.83 -2.88 -15.69
C TYR A 15 -24.35 -2.77 -15.51
N ASP A 16 -25.00 -1.79 -16.15
CA ASP A 16 -26.46 -1.61 -16.07
C ASP A 16 -27.01 -1.57 -14.62
N ARG A 17 -26.25 -0.97 -13.70
CA ARG A 17 -26.52 -0.90 -12.23
C ARG A 17 -26.51 -2.26 -11.50
N LYS A 18 -25.97 -3.29 -12.13
CA LYS A 18 -25.69 -4.61 -11.53
C LYS A 18 -24.17 -4.80 -11.35
N GLY A 19 -23.46 -3.69 -11.13
CA GLY A 19 -22.03 -3.70 -10.96
C GLY A 19 -21.60 -4.37 -9.66
N PRO A 20 -20.28 -4.55 -9.48
CA PRO A 20 -19.74 -5.05 -8.23
C PRO A 20 -20.15 -4.13 -7.06
N TRP A 21 -20.25 -4.71 -5.87
CA TRP A 21 -20.53 -3.98 -4.64
C TRP A 21 -19.69 -4.57 -3.50
N PRO A 22 -19.16 -3.73 -2.58
CA PRO A 22 -18.47 -4.19 -1.39
C PRO A 22 -19.36 -5.07 -0.51
N GLN A 23 -18.73 -5.98 0.22
CA GLN A 23 -19.30 -6.92 1.18
C GLN A 23 -18.32 -7.10 2.35
N PRO A 24 -18.77 -7.51 3.54
CA PRO A 24 -17.84 -7.83 4.63
C PRO A 24 -16.86 -8.93 4.19
N SER A 25 -15.60 -8.85 4.62
CA SER A 25 -14.62 -9.92 4.36
C SER A 25 -15.16 -11.27 4.83
N PRO A 26 -15.12 -12.34 4.01
CA PRO A 26 -15.56 -13.67 4.43
C PRO A 26 -14.70 -14.27 5.55
N ARG A 27 -13.43 -13.87 5.63
CA ARG A 27 -12.48 -14.42 6.62
C ARG A 27 -12.49 -13.59 7.90
N GLU A 28 -12.42 -12.27 7.76
CA GLU A 28 -12.27 -11.34 8.88
C GLU A 28 -13.26 -10.16 8.77
N PRO A 29 -14.58 -10.41 8.89
CA PRO A 29 -15.62 -9.42 8.59
C PRO A 29 -15.58 -8.17 9.49
N LEU A 30 -14.97 -8.29 10.66
CA LEU A 30 -14.77 -7.18 11.61
C LEU A 30 -13.31 -6.72 11.70
N GLY A 31 -12.39 -7.47 11.07
CA GLY A 31 -10.95 -7.28 11.23
C GLY A 31 -10.29 -6.62 10.02
N THR A 32 -10.86 -6.71 8.83
CA THR A 32 -10.22 -6.26 7.58
C THR A 32 -11.13 -5.38 6.74
N ALA A 33 -10.58 -4.78 5.69
CA ALA A 33 -11.34 -3.97 4.74
C ALA A 33 -12.44 -4.79 4.06
N PRO A 34 -13.56 -4.15 3.65
CA PRO A 34 -14.59 -4.80 2.85
C PRO A 34 -14.01 -5.37 1.54
N GLU A 35 -14.53 -6.51 1.11
CA GLU A 35 -14.11 -7.21 -0.09
C GLU A 35 -15.18 -7.15 -1.19
N VAL A 36 -14.78 -7.45 -2.43
CA VAL A 36 -15.69 -7.54 -3.57
C VAL A 36 -15.70 -8.96 -4.13
N LEU A 37 -16.70 -9.75 -3.73
CA LEU A 37 -16.76 -11.19 -4.04
C LEU A 37 -17.45 -11.51 -5.37
N HIS A 38 -18.32 -10.61 -5.85
CA HIS A 38 -19.12 -10.81 -7.05
C HIS A 38 -18.56 -10.00 -8.21
N LEU A 39 -17.52 -10.56 -8.84
CA LEU A 39 -16.79 -9.90 -9.91
C LEU A 39 -17.47 -10.11 -11.27
N PRO A 40 -17.71 -9.03 -12.06
CA PRO A 40 -18.14 -9.15 -13.44
C PRO A 40 -17.19 -10.06 -14.25
N TRP A 41 -17.75 -10.95 -15.07
CA TRP A 41 -16.95 -11.90 -15.85
C TRP A 41 -16.02 -11.18 -16.85
N GLN A 42 -16.39 -9.98 -17.30
CA GLN A 42 -15.57 -9.15 -18.19
C GLN A 42 -14.27 -8.72 -17.52
N GLU A 43 -14.32 -8.32 -16.25
CA GLU A 43 -13.13 -7.95 -15.46
C GLU A 43 -12.23 -9.17 -15.29
N GLN A 44 -12.82 -10.33 -14.96
CA GLN A 44 -12.07 -11.57 -14.80
C GLN A 44 -11.37 -11.96 -16.11
N ALA A 45 -12.07 -11.88 -17.25
CA ALA A 45 -11.48 -12.19 -18.55
C ALA A 45 -10.34 -11.21 -18.93
N ASP A 46 -10.53 -9.91 -18.70
CA ASP A 46 -9.51 -8.89 -18.94
C ASP A 46 -8.26 -9.13 -18.07
N TRP A 47 -8.45 -9.38 -16.78
CA TRP A 47 -7.36 -9.71 -15.85
C TRP A 47 -6.63 -11.00 -16.24
N GLN A 48 -7.35 -12.07 -16.57
CA GLN A 48 -6.72 -13.35 -16.93
C GLN A 48 -5.84 -13.21 -18.16
N TRP A 49 -6.30 -12.45 -19.17
CA TRP A 49 -5.55 -12.24 -20.41
C TRP A 49 -4.26 -11.45 -20.19
N HIS A 50 -4.30 -10.41 -19.35
CA HIS A 50 -3.17 -9.49 -19.18
C HIS A 50 -2.24 -9.86 -18.02
N ILE A 51 -2.77 -10.42 -16.93
CA ILE A 51 -2.06 -10.69 -15.69
C ILE A 51 -2.07 -12.19 -15.36
N GLY A 52 -3.22 -12.86 -15.40
CA GLY A 52 -3.33 -14.27 -15.01
C GLY A 52 -2.40 -15.20 -15.79
N LEU A 53 -2.35 -15.08 -17.11
CA LEU A 53 -1.44 -15.85 -17.97
C LEU A 53 0.04 -15.61 -17.66
N ARG A 54 0.40 -14.40 -17.18
CA ARG A 54 1.76 -14.06 -16.77
C ARG A 54 2.20 -14.93 -15.60
N TYR A 55 1.36 -15.11 -14.58
CA TYR A 55 1.71 -15.92 -13.40
C TYR A 55 2.10 -17.36 -13.78
N PHE A 56 1.34 -17.99 -14.68
CA PHE A 56 1.69 -19.32 -15.19
C PHE A 56 3.00 -19.29 -15.97
N ARG A 57 3.16 -18.34 -16.89
CA ARG A 57 4.38 -18.18 -17.69
C ARG A 57 5.60 -18.00 -16.79
N ASP A 58 5.54 -17.08 -15.83
CA ASP A 58 6.66 -16.74 -14.95
C ASP A 58 6.97 -17.93 -14.03
N MET A 59 5.96 -18.65 -13.51
CA MET A 59 6.18 -19.90 -12.77
C MET A 59 6.99 -20.90 -13.60
N PHE A 60 6.60 -21.20 -14.83
CA PHE A 60 7.28 -22.22 -15.65
C PHE A 60 8.65 -21.76 -16.16
N LEU A 61 8.75 -20.52 -16.66
CA LEU A 61 9.99 -20.02 -17.29
C LEU A 61 11.03 -19.58 -16.26
N PHE A 62 10.61 -19.11 -15.09
CA PHE A 62 11.53 -18.63 -14.06
C PHE A 62 11.94 -19.71 -13.06
N SER A 63 11.19 -20.80 -12.91
CA SER A 63 11.56 -21.92 -12.03
C SER A 63 13.00 -22.43 -12.27
N PRO A 64 13.48 -22.65 -13.51
CA PRO A 64 14.87 -23.07 -13.73
C PRO A 64 15.90 -22.05 -13.22
N ARG A 65 15.61 -20.75 -13.37
CA ARG A 65 16.48 -19.68 -12.87
C ARG A 65 16.48 -19.65 -11.34
N ALA A 66 15.32 -19.68 -10.71
CA ALA A 66 15.21 -19.75 -9.25
C ALA A 66 15.92 -20.99 -8.68
N ALA A 67 15.84 -22.13 -9.37
CA ALA A 67 16.56 -23.35 -8.97
C ALA A 67 18.09 -23.21 -9.12
N ALA A 68 18.56 -22.53 -10.16
CA ALA A 68 19.98 -22.26 -10.34
C ALA A 68 20.52 -21.27 -9.30
N GLU A 69 19.76 -20.23 -8.96
CA GLU A 69 20.07 -19.28 -7.89
C GLU A 69 20.11 -19.99 -6.53
N SER A 70 19.09 -20.80 -6.20
CA SER A 70 19.08 -21.54 -4.93
C SER A 70 20.13 -22.67 -4.86
N ALA A 71 20.52 -23.28 -5.98
CA ALA A 71 21.58 -24.27 -6.01
C ALA A 71 22.95 -23.70 -5.61
N ARG A 72 23.19 -22.41 -5.91
CA ARG A 72 24.40 -21.65 -5.57
C ARG A 72 24.40 -21.12 -4.14
N PHE A 73 23.28 -21.24 -3.41
CA PHE A 73 23.20 -20.84 -2.02
C PHE A 73 24.18 -21.64 -1.16
N GLU A 74 25.05 -20.93 -0.45
CA GLU A 74 25.97 -21.47 0.55
C GLU A 74 25.56 -21.02 1.95
N GLU A 75 25.30 -19.72 2.13
CA GLU A 75 24.84 -19.10 3.38
C GLU A 75 24.05 -17.83 3.08
N LEU A 76 23.22 -17.38 4.04
CA LEU A 76 22.65 -16.04 3.95
C LEU A 76 23.76 -14.99 4.04
N PRO A 77 23.68 -13.88 3.29
CA PRO A 77 24.63 -12.76 3.38
C PRO A 77 24.67 -12.18 4.79
N GLU A 78 25.86 -11.78 5.24
CA GLU A 78 26.02 -11.03 6.48
C GLU A 78 25.28 -9.70 6.38
N VAL A 79 24.51 -9.36 7.41
CA VAL A 79 23.82 -8.07 7.52
C VAL A 79 24.61 -7.22 8.50
N THR A 80 25.48 -6.34 8.00
CA THR A 80 26.22 -5.43 8.88
C THR A 80 25.26 -4.40 9.50
N ASP A 81 25.67 -3.73 10.58
CA ASP A 81 24.82 -2.70 11.20
C ASP A 81 24.58 -1.52 10.24
N ALA A 82 25.56 -1.22 9.38
CA ALA A 82 25.41 -0.21 8.32
C ALA A 82 24.39 -0.64 7.26
N ASP A 83 24.46 -1.89 6.79
CA ASP A 83 23.48 -2.44 5.85
C ASP A 83 22.08 -2.49 6.46
N MET A 84 21.99 -2.82 7.75
CA MET A 84 20.74 -2.83 8.50
C MET A 84 20.12 -1.44 8.57
N ASN A 85 20.90 -0.42 8.95
CA ASN A 85 20.41 0.96 8.98
C ASN A 85 19.95 1.42 7.59
N ALA A 86 20.72 1.12 6.55
CA ALA A 86 20.39 1.48 5.18
C ALA A 86 19.07 0.82 4.73
N VAL A 87 18.94 -0.50 4.87
CA VAL A 87 17.74 -1.21 4.39
C VAL A 87 16.49 -0.83 5.18
N LEU A 88 16.61 -0.55 6.49
CA LEU A 88 15.46 -0.15 7.30
C LEU A 88 14.97 1.26 6.98
N THR A 89 15.85 2.19 6.59
CA THR A 89 15.51 3.63 6.62
C THR A 89 15.58 4.35 5.28
N GLN A 90 16.22 3.76 4.26
CA GLN A 90 16.36 4.42 2.97
C GLN A 90 15.22 4.11 2.00
N GLY A 91 14.57 2.95 2.10
CA GLY A 91 13.51 2.50 1.17
C GLY A 91 12.18 2.20 1.85
N ILE A 92 11.46 1.22 1.32
CA ILE A 92 10.10 0.83 1.71
C ILE A 92 9.95 0.49 3.19
N TYR A 93 10.96 -0.12 3.81
CA TYR A 93 10.89 -0.44 5.24
C TYR A 93 10.82 0.79 6.13
N SER A 94 11.22 1.97 5.64
CA SER A 94 11.11 3.21 6.41
C SER A 94 9.67 3.58 6.75
N ARG A 95 8.68 3.03 6.02
CA ARG A 95 7.24 3.17 6.33
C ARG A 95 6.87 2.70 7.73
N PHE A 96 7.65 1.80 8.34
CA PHE A 96 7.38 1.28 9.69
C PHE A 96 7.96 2.15 10.82
N LEU A 97 8.56 3.30 10.50
CA LEU A 97 9.00 4.26 11.52
C LEU A 97 7.80 4.79 12.32
N ALA A 98 7.74 4.44 13.60
CA ALA A 98 6.72 4.89 14.53
C ALA A 98 7.35 5.58 15.75
N PRO A 99 6.63 6.49 16.44
CA PRO A 99 7.09 7.02 17.72
C PRO A 99 7.14 5.91 18.79
N LEU A 100 7.86 6.17 19.89
CA LEU A 100 7.90 5.24 21.03
C LEU A 100 6.63 5.35 21.88
N ASP A 101 6.01 4.21 22.19
CA ASP A 101 4.94 4.11 23.20
C ASP A 101 5.52 4.03 24.62
N PRO A 102 4.72 4.25 25.68
CA PRO A 102 5.20 4.20 27.06
C PRO A 102 5.93 2.90 27.41
N ILE A 103 5.44 1.76 26.92
CA ILE A 103 6.05 0.45 27.17
C ILE A 103 7.39 0.28 26.46
N ASP A 104 7.60 0.94 25.32
CA ASP A 104 8.87 0.90 24.60
C ASP A 104 9.91 1.73 25.34
N ARG A 105 9.50 2.89 25.89
CA ARG A 105 10.37 3.72 26.74
C ARG A 105 10.82 2.99 27.99
N GLU A 106 9.95 2.19 28.59
CA GLU A 106 10.31 1.31 29.71
C GLU A 106 11.29 0.21 29.26
N THR A 107 10.98 -0.46 28.15
CA THR A 107 11.81 -1.56 27.60
C THR A 107 13.23 -1.10 27.29
N PHE A 108 13.38 0.12 26.74
CA PHE A 108 14.65 0.69 26.31
C PHE A 108 15.19 1.78 27.25
N ALA A 109 14.75 1.83 28.51
CA ALA A 109 15.09 2.93 29.42
C ALA A 109 16.61 3.18 29.53
N ALA A 110 17.41 2.12 29.54
CA ALA A 110 18.87 2.20 29.60
C ALA A 110 19.51 2.79 28.32
N ASP A 111 18.85 2.66 27.17
CA ASP A 111 19.32 3.19 25.88
C ASP A 111 18.88 4.65 25.64
N LEU A 112 17.88 5.12 26.39
CA LEU A 112 17.35 6.47 26.32
C LEU A 112 17.96 7.42 27.35
N GLU A 113 18.58 6.89 28.41
CA GLU A 113 19.08 7.69 29.52
C GLU A 113 20.22 8.62 29.09
N GLY A 114 20.00 9.93 29.21
CA GLY A 114 21.00 10.96 28.91
C GLY A 114 21.20 11.25 27.41
N ASP A 115 20.36 10.69 26.54
CA ASP A 115 20.40 10.92 25.10
C ASP A 115 19.29 11.88 24.67
N ASP A 116 19.67 12.97 24.01
CA ASP A 116 18.77 14.03 23.51
C ASP A 116 18.34 13.83 22.05
N GLY A 117 18.71 12.71 21.43
CA GLY A 117 18.30 12.32 20.09
C GLY A 117 16.80 12.07 19.95
N ILE A 118 16.34 12.00 18.69
CA ILE A 118 14.96 11.66 18.37
C ILE A 118 14.87 10.15 18.13
N PHE A 119 13.99 9.49 18.87
CA PHE A 119 13.84 8.04 18.83
C PHE A 119 12.57 7.59 18.13
N TYR A 120 12.70 6.51 17.38
CA TYR A 120 11.64 5.79 16.69
C TYR A 120 11.70 4.31 17.04
N LYS A 121 10.62 3.60 16.73
CA LYS A 121 10.60 2.15 16.74
C LYS A 121 10.19 1.58 15.40
N PHE A 122 10.62 0.33 15.19
CA PHE A 122 9.91 -0.64 14.37
C PHE A 122 9.29 -1.65 15.31
N ASP A 123 8.00 -1.95 15.16
CA ASP A 123 7.29 -2.92 16.00
C ASP A 123 6.65 -3.98 15.11
N PHE A 124 7.12 -5.22 15.21
CA PHE A 124 6.60 -6.36 14.46
C PHE A 124 5.88 -7.37 15.35
N SER A 125 5.22 -6.87 16.40
CA SER A 125 4.43 -7.69 17.33
C SER A 125 3.26 -8.48 16.73
N PRO A 126 2.64 -8.13 15.58
CA PRO A 126 1.61 -9.00 15.00
C PRO A 126 2.09 -10.39 14.60
N ILE A 127 3.40 -10.56 14.39
CA ILE A 127 3.99 -11.87 14.07
C ILE A 127 3.85 -12.88 15.22
N GLU A 128 3.57 -12.43 16.44
CA GLU A 128 3.38 -13.28 17.62
C GLU A 128 2.20 -14.24 17.48
N ASP A 129 1.21 -13.88 16.65
CA ASP A 129 0.02 -14.70 16.40
C ASP A 129 0.25 -15.76 15.31
N VAL A 130 1.42 -15.78 14.66
CA VAL A 130 1.76 -16.71 13.58
C VAL A 130 2.21 -18.06 14.14
N GLU A 131 1.58 -19.13 13.66
CA GLU A 131 1.98 -20.51 13.96
C GLU A 131 2.87 -21.05 12.84
N PRO A 132 4.22 -21.05 12.99
CA PRO A 132 5.11 -21.47 11.92
C PRO A 132 5.07 -22.99 11.70
N TYR A 133 5.34 -23.40 10.46
CA TYR A 133 5.55 -24.80 10.10
C TYR A 133 6.70 -25.43 10.93
N PRO A 134 6.68 -26.76 11.15
CA PRO A 134 7.73 -27.43 11.90
C PRO A 134 9.14 -27.11 11.40
N GLY A 135 10.02 -26.71 12.32
CA GLY A 135 11.40 -26.34 12.01
C GLY A 135 11.54 -24.99 11.29
N MET A 136 10.51 -24.16 11.34
CA MET A 136 10.58 -22.73 11.00
C MET A 136 10.26 -21.92 12.24
N TYR A 137 10.78 -20.70 12.28
CA TYR A 137 10.65 -19.83 13.44
C TYR A 137 10.28 -18.42 13.01
N VAL A 138 9.51 -17.78 13.90
CA VAL A 138 9.15 -16.37 13.88
C VAL A 138 9.41 -15.81 15.27
N ALA A 139 9.63 -14.50 15.38
CA ALA A 139 9.77 -13.84 16.66
C ALA A 139 9.27 -12.42 16.58
N LYS A 140 8.53 -12.00 17.60
CA LYS A 140 8.24 -10.60 17.85
C LYS A 140 9.54 -9.83 18.05
N THR A 141 9.68 -8.74 17.32
CA THR A 141 10.79 -7.79 17.48
C THR A 141 10.27 -6.38 17.62
N ILE A 142 10.86 -5.63 18.54
CA ILE A 142 10.73 -4.17 18.62
C ILE A 142 12.15 -3.62 18.50
N SER A 143 12.40 -2.79 17.49
CA SER A 143 13.72 -2.20 17.23
C SER A 143 13.72 -0.75 17.63
N LEU A 144 14.76 -0.30 18.34
CA LEU A 144 14.96 1.11 18.70
C LEU A 144 15.88 1.76 17.67
N LEU A 145 15.38 2.79 17.00
CA LEU A 145 16.15 3.62 16.08
C LEU A 145 16.32 5.02 16.65
N ARG A 146 17.49 5.61 16.43
CA ARG A 146 17.81 6.99 16.83
C ARG A 146 18.21 7.80 15.61
N ARG A 147 17.75 9.05 15.53
CA ARG A 147 18.30 10.08 14.63
C ARG A 147 18.76 11.29 15.44
N GLU A 148 19.84 11.92 15.01
CA GLU A 148 20.42 13.09 15.70
C GLU A 148 19.46 14.28 15.75
N ALA A 149 18.85 14.60 14.61
CA ALA A 149 18.02 15.78 14.44
C ALA A 149 16.85 15.50 13.48
N ALA A 150 15.87 16.40 13.48
CA ALA A 150 14.64 16.22 12.70
C ALA A 150 14.87 16.25 11.18
N ASP A 151 15.92 16.94 10.74
CA ASP A 151 16.38 17.10 9.36
C ASP A 151 17.46 16.09 8.94
N SER A 152 17.92 15.24 9.87
CA SER A 152 18.83 14.15 9.53
C SER A 152 18.10 13.01 8.82
N ASN A 153 18.71 12.51 7.74
CA ASN A 153 18.30 11.29 7.06
C ASN A 153 19.01 10.04 7.60
N GLU A 154 19.93 10.21 8.54
CA GLU A 154 20.71 9.11 9.12
C GLU A 154 20.03 8.62 10.39
N PHE A 155 19.78 7.31 10.41
CA PHE A 155 19.22 6.59 11.54
C PHE A 155 20.20 5.50 11.98
N ASP A 156 20.31 5.34 13.29
CA ASP A 156 21.07 4.29 13.93
C ASP A 156 20.13 3.32 14.63
N LEU A 157 20.19 2.05 14.27
CA LEU A 157 19.63 0.97 15.06
C LEU A 157 20.47 0.79 16.34
N LYS A 158 19.87 1.08 17.50
CA LYS A 158 20.56 1.04 18.80
C LYS A 158 20.35 -0.28 19.54
N ALA A 159 19.14 -0.82 19.49
CA ALA A 159 18.78 -2.04 20.21
C ALA A 159 17.62 -2.77 19.55
N ILE A 160 17.51 -4.07 19.82
CA ILE A 160 16.37 -4.91 19.42
C ILE A 160 15.87 -5.66 20.65
N ALA A 161 14.62 -5.45 21.03
CA ALA A 161 13.89 -6.31 21.96
C ALA A 161 13.26 -7.46 21.17
N ILE A 162 13.56 -8.71 21.53
CA ILE A 162 13.12 -9.91 20.80
C ILE A 162 12.47 -10.96 21.72
N GLY A 163 11.46 -11.63 21.18
CA GLY A 163 10.74 -12.71 21.85
C GLY A 163 9.73 -12.24 22.91
N ALA A 164 9.03 -13.20 23.52
CA ALA A 164 8.00 -12.93 24.53
C ALA A 164 8.58 -12.22 25.77
N ASP A 165 9.78 -12.61 26.18
CA ASP A 165 10.48 -12.04 27.34
C ASP A 165 11.14 -10.68 27.05
N ARG A 166 11.04 -10.17 25.81
CA ARG A 166 11.65 -8.91 25.35
C ARG A 166 13.14 -8.81 25.70
N LEU A 167 13.91 -9.84 25.35
CA LEU A 167 15.36 -9.79 25.49
C LEU A 167 15.91 -8.61 24.67
N VAL A 168 16.53 -7.64 25.33
CA VAL A 168 17.13 -6.47 24.67
C VAL A 168 18.57 -6.77 24.28
N LEU A 169 18.84 -6.78 22.98
CA LEU A 169 20.13 -7.01 22.36
C LEU A 169 20.68 -5.72 21.75
N ARG A 170 22.00 -5.57 21.75
CA ARG A 170 22.75 -4.39 21.28
C ARG A 170 23.93 -4.79 20.39
N PRO A 171 24.48 -3.83 19.62
CA PRO A 171 25.79 -4.00 18.99
C PRO A 171 26.82 -4.43 20.03
N GLY A 172 27.43 -5.60 19.83
CA GLY A 172 28.38 -6.22 20.77
C GLY A 172 27.88 -7.48 21.47
N ASP A 173 26.58 -7.79 21.42
CA ASP A 173 26.02 -9.05 21.97
C ASP A 173 26.27 -10.29 21.09
N GLY A 174 27.28 -10.23 20.20
CA GLY A 174 27.76 -11.33 19.38
C GLY A 174 26.68 -11.92 18.44
N GLY A 175 26.67 -13.25 18.30
CA GLY A 175 25.77 -13.93 17.37
C GLY A 175 24.28 -13.72 17.64
N ALA A 176 23.88 -13.39 18.87
CA ALA A 176 22.50 -13.05 19.20
C ALA A 176 22.07 -11.74 18.54
N TRP A 177 22.92 -10.71 18.56
CA TRP A 177 22.68 -9.45 17.85
C TRP A 177 22.57 -9.66 16.34
N ASP A 178 23.47 -10.46 15.78
CA ASP A 178 23.43 -10.74 14.35
C ASP A 178 22.19 -11.52 13.95
N LEU A 179 21.76 -12.50 14.75
CA LEU A 179 20.54 -13.26 14.51
C LEU A 179 19.27 -12.40 14.62
N SER A 180 19.20 -11.48 15.59
CA SER A 180 18.01 -10.65 15.78
C SER A 180 17.77 -9.72 14.58
N LYS A 181 18.82 -9.26 13.88
CA LYS A 181 18.68 -8.50 12.62
C LYS A 181 17.88 -9.28 11.56
N TYR A 182 18.09 -10.58 11.39
CA TYR A 182 17.30 -11.39 10.45
C TYR A 182 15.83 -11.49 10.84
N TYR A 183 15.53 -11.57 12.14
CA TYR A 183 14.15 -11.54 12.63
C TYR A 183 13.47 -10.18 12.41
N VAL A 184 14.21 -9.08 12.57
CA VAL A 184 13.71 -7.75 12.22
C VAL A 184 13.42 -7.67 10.73
N LEU A 185 14.30 -8.19 9.87
CA LEU A 185 14.07 -8.22 8.42
C LEU A 185 12.90 -9.12 8.00
N GLN A 186 12.70 -10.25 8.69
CA GLN A 186 11.51 -11.09 8.52
C GLN A 186 10.25 -10.30 8.89
N GLY A 187 10.26 -9.62 10.05
CA GLY A 187 9.18 -8.75 10.49
C GLY A 187 8.87 -7.65 9.47
N CYS A 188 9.88 -6.96 8.95
CA CYS A 188 9.73 -5.95 7.90
C CYS A 188 9.05 -6.53 6.65
N SER A 189 9.50 -7.69 6.18
CA SER A 189 8.96 -8.32 4.98
C SER A 189 7.50 -8.74 5.16
N TYR A 190 7.15 -9.28 6.33
CA TYR A 190 5.77 -9.68 6.64
C TYR A 190 4.88 -8.45 6.80
N ALA A 191 5.33 -7.43 7.52
CA ALA A 191 4.58 -6.19 7.69
C ALA A 191 4.39 -5.47 6.33
N THR A 192 5.41 -5.44 5.47
CA THR A 192 5.25 -4.91 4.10
C THR A 192 4.11 -5.63 3.39
N LEU A 193 4.13 -6.96 3.36
CA LEU A 193 3.18 -7.72 2.58
C LEU A 193 1.77 -7.81 3.21
N PHE A 194 1.66 -7.66 4.53
CA PHE A 194 0.46 -8.00 5.28
C PHE A 194 -0.10 -6.88 6.18
N THR A 195 0.56 -5.73 6.34
CA THR A 195 0.02 -4.57 7.08
C THR A 195 -0.10 -3.33 6.21
N GLU A 196 1.03 -2.73 5.81
CA GLU A 196 1.06 -1.43 5.14
C GLU A 196 0.64 -1.52 3.67
N HIS A 197 1.14 -2.52 2.93
CA HIS A 197 0.81 -2.63 1.52
C HIS A 197 -0.65 -3.06 1.27
N PRO A 198 -1.26 -3.98 2.05
CA PRO A 198 -2.69 -4.26 1.91
C PRO A 198 -3.59 -3.03 2.03
N ASN A 199 -3.17 -2.02 2.80
CA ASN A 199 -3.90 -0.76 2.95
C ASN A 199 -3.88 0.12 1.69
N VAL A 200 -2.96 -0.12 0.74
CA VAL A 200 -2.98 0.51 -0.60
C VAL A 200 -3.82 -0.27 -1.62
N HIS A 201 -4.32 -1.45 -1.23
CA HIS A 201 -5.17 -2.31 -2.05
C HIS A 201 -6.63 -2.26 -1.58
N PHE A 202 -6.91 -2.95 -0.48
CA PHE A 202 -8.26 -3.46 -0.20
C PHE A 202 -9.28 -2.39 0.19
N PRO A 203 -8.93 -1.33 0.94
CA PRO A 203 -9.89 -0.26 1.16
C PRO A 203 -10.35 0.40 -0.15
N PHE A 204 -9.47 0.49 -1.16
CA PHE A 204 -9.79 1.10 -2.44
C PHE A 204 -10.68 0.21 -3.34
N ASP A 205 -10.81 -1.08 -3.06
CA ASP A 205 -11.77 -1.94 -3.74
C ASP A 205 -13.23 -1.51 -3.50
N THR A 206 -13.52 -0.95 -2.33
CA THR A 206 -14.83 -0.31 -2.05
C THR A 206 -15.05 0.87 -2.99
N VAL A 207 -14.07 1.77 -3.10
CA VAL A 207 -14.12 2.94 -3.98
C VAL A 207 -14.29 2.49 -5.43
N ASN A 208 -13.57 1.45 -5.84
CA ASN A 208 -13.63 0.85 -7.17
C ASN A 208 -15.03 0.32 -7.48
N ALA A 209 -15.55 -0.55 -6.61
CA ALA A 209 -16.85 -1.18 -6.79
C ALA A 209 -18.00 -0.17 -6.82
N VAL A 210 -18.04 0.77 -5.87
CA VAL A 210 -19.06 1.82 -5.83
C VAL A 210 -18.97 2.69 -7.10
N THR A 211 -17.77 3.05 -7.55
CA THR A 211 -17.60 3.84 -8.79
C THR A 211 -18.16 3.10 -10.00
N LYS A 212 -17.77 1.83 -10.20
CA LYS A 212 -18.22 0.99 -11.34
C LYS A 212 -19.70 0.64 -11.27
N GLY A 213 -20.25 0.51 -10.07
CA GLY A 213 -21.65 0.16 -9.83
C GLY A 213 -22.63 1.32 -9.96
N SER A 214 -22.20 2.54 -9.63
CA SER A 214 -23.13 3.63 -9.35
C SER A 214 -22.91 4.94 -10.12
N ILE A 215 -21.75 5.10 -10.79
CA ILE A 215 -21.45 6.33 -11.55
C ILE A 215 -21.65 6.10 -13.06
N PRO A 216 -22.37 6.98 -13.77
CA PRO A 216 -22.53 6.87 -15.22
C PRO A 216 -21.20 6.98 -15.96
N THR A 217 -21.02 6.23 -17.05
CA THR A 217 -19.72 6.13 -17.75
C THR A 217 -19.26 7.41 -18.47
N HIS A 218 -20.17 8.39 -18.62
CA HIS A 218 -19.85 9.69 -19.22
C HIS A 218 -19.49 10.76 -18.18
N HIS A 219 -19.71 10.46 -16.89
CA HIS A 219 -19.45 11.36 -15.79
C HIS A 219 -17.95 11.59 -15.60
N LEU A 220 -17.53 12.82 -15.25
CA LEU A 220 -16.11 13.15 -15.08
C LEU A 220 -15.41 12.30 -14.01
N LEU A 221 -16.04 12.09 -12.84
CA LEU A 221 -15.54 11.15 -11.81
C LEU A 221 -15.29 9.73 -12.35
N PHE A 222 -16.19 9.19 -13.18
CA PHE A 222 -15.98 7.86 -13.76
C PHE A 222 -14.78 7.87 -14.71
N ARG A 223 -14.69 8.87 -15.59
CA ARG A 223 -13.60 8.99 -16.56
C ARG A 223 -12.24 9.14 -15.91
N ILE A 224 -12.13 9.95 -14.86
CA ILE A 224 -10.86 10.16 -14.16
C ILE A 224 -10.44 8.93 -13.37
N LEU A 225 -11.38 8.15 -12.81
CA LEU A 225 -11.03 6.99 -11.98
C LEU A 225 -10.84 5.70 -12.78
N ILE A 226 -11.64 5.43 -13.81
CA ILE A 226 -11.71 4.10 -14.43
C ILE A 226 -10.36 3.55 -14.93
N PRO A 227 -9.42 4.34 -15.50
CA PRO A 227 -8.11 3.81 -15.89
C PRO A 227 -7.30 3.28 -14.70
N HIS A 228 -7.52 3.87 -13.52
CA HIS A 228 -6.84 3.56 -12.27
C HIS A 228 -7.53 2.46 -11.45
N LEU A 229 -8.70 2.00 -11.90
CA LEU A 229 -9.50 0.95 -11.27
C LEU A 229 -9.43 -0.39 -12.02
N ARG A 230 -8.71 -0.42 -13.15
CA ARG A 230 -8.56 -1.62 -13.97
C ARG A 230 -7.73 -2.66 -13.21
N PHE A 231 -8.16 -3.92 -13.28
CA PHE A 231 -7.53 -5.10 -12.66
C PHE A 231 -7.66 -5.26 -11.14
N SER A 232 -7.73 -4.19 -10.35
CA SER A 232 -7.65 -4.26 -8.88
C SER A 232 -8.62 -5.27 -8.25
N LEU A 233 -9.93 -5.17 -8.55
CA LEU A 233 -10.94 -6.06 -7.96
C LEU A 233 -10.65 -7.55 -8.17
N VAL A 234 -10.16 -7.93 -9.36
CA VAL A 234 -9.87 -9.33 -9.68
C VAL A 234 -8.57 -9.77 -9.05
N LEU A 235 -7.56 -8.89 -9.04
CA LEU A 235 -6.28 -9.15 -8.41
C LEU A 235 -6.46 -9.38 -6.90
N ASP A 236 -7.13 -8.46 -6.22
CA ASP A 236 -7.29 -8.49 -4.77
C ASP A 236 -8.15 -9.69 -4.34
N ASN A 237 -9.21 -10.00 -5.10
CA ASN A 237 -9.96 -11.24 -4.90
C ASN A 237 -9.10 -12.49 -5.11
N ALA A 238 -8.22 -12.51 -6.12
CA ALA A 238 -7.32 -13.62 -6.35
C ALA A 238 -6.27 -13.78 -5.23
N VAL A 239 -5.79 -12.67 -4.66
CA VAL A 239 -4.87 -12.66 -3.50
C VAL A 239 -5.56 -13.19 -2.25
N LEU A 240 -6.76 -12.69 -1.94
CA LEU A 240 -7.46 -13.03 -0.70
C LEU A 240 -8.14 -14.39 -0.76
N GLN A 241 -8.77 -14.74 -1.90
CA GLN A 241 -9.65 -15.90 -2.02
C GLN A 241 -9.10 -17.01 -2.94
N GLY A 242 -8.06 -16.72 -3.72
CA GLY A 242 -7.49 -17.66 -4.67
C GLY A 242 -6.62 -18.74 -4.02
N LYS A 243 -6.83 -20.01 -4.40
CA LYS A 243 -5.96 -21.14 -3.99
C LYS A 243 -4.53 -21.04 -4.54
N GLY A 244 -4.33 -20.24 -5.58
CA GLY A 244 -3.01 -19.95 -6.15
C GLY A 244 -2.28 -18.81 -5.46
N SER A 245 -2.91 -18.13 -4.50
CA SER A 245 -2.27 -17.07 -3.74
C SER A 245 -1.17 -17.62 -2.83
N VAL A 246 -0.13 -16.82 -2.63
CA VAL A 246 0.86 -17.05 -1.56
C VAL A 246 0.25 -16.86 -0.17
N ILE A 247 -0.92 -16.22 -0.06
CA ILE A 247 -1.68 -16.02 1.17
C ILE A 247 -2.92 -16.92 1.15
N SER A 248 -2.68 -18.24 1.12
CA SER A 248 -3.76 -19.23 1.08
C SER A 248 -3.55 -20.34 2.10
N ASP A 249 -4.61 -21.08 2.39
CA ASP A 249 -4.52 -22.31 3.20
C ASP A 249 -4.02 -23.51 2.38
N TRP A 250 -3.77 -23.30 1.08
CA TRP A 250 -3.39 -24.36 0.16
C TRP A 250 -1.86 -24.51 0.08
N GLN A 251 -1.33 -25.55 0.73
CA GLN A 251 0.11 -25.75 0.89
C GLN A 251 0.84 -26.36 -0.32
N ALA A 252 0.13 -26.79 -1.36
CA ALA A 252 0.76 -27.51 -2.48
C ALA A 252 1.42 -26.57 -3.51
N THR A 253 1.56 -25.28 -3.22
CA THR A 253 2.24 -24.34 -4.11
C THR A 253 3.76 -24.49 -3.98
N ILE A 254 4.43 -24.50 -5.13
CA ILE A 254 5.90 -24.62 -5.20
C ILE A 254 6.62 -23.30 -4.94
N TYR A 255 5.87 -22.20 -4.85
CA TYR A 255 6.39 -20.83 -4.79
C TYR A 255 6.04 -20.11 -3.49
N ASP A 256 5.14 -20.61 -2.63
CA ASP A 256 4.82 -19.95 -1.36
C ASP A 256 6.06 -19.88 -0.44
N PRO A 257 6.55 -18.66 -0.12
CA PRO A 257 7.76 -18.46 0.65
C PRO A 257 7.50 -18.37 2.17
N PHE A 258 6.26 -18.32 2.65
CA PHE A 258 5.97 -17.97 4.05
C PHE A 258 6.11 -19.15 5.01
N THR A 259 6.15 -18.83 6.30
CA THR A 259 6.30 -19.79 7.40
C THR A 259 4.99 -20.40 7.87
N ALA A 260 3.84 -19.90 7.42
CA ALA A 260 2.53 -20.33 7.91
C ALA A 260 1.47 -20.23 6.81
N ARG A 261 0.29 -20.83 7.04
CA ARG A 261 -0.91 -20.62 6.21
C ARG A 261 -1.60 -19.30 6.57
N ALA A 262 -2.51 -18.86 5.71
CA ALA A 262 -3.37 -17.73 6.02
C ALA A 262 -4.12 -17.93 7.35
N SER A 263 -4.72 -19.11 7.55
CA SER A 263 -5.44 -19.48 8.78
C SER A 263 -4.55 -19.61 10.03
N ASP A 264 -3.24 -19.76 9.85
CA ASP A 264 -2.29 -20.04 10.93
C ASP A 264 -1.61 -18.73 11.39
N GLY A 265 -2.42 -17.68 11.50
CA GLY A 265 -2.03 -16.40 12.09
C GLY A 265 -1.55 -15.32 11.12
N LEU A 266 -1.30 -15.59 9.84
CA LEU A 266 -0.89 -14.52 8.90
C LEU A 266 -1.94 -13.40 8.78
N MET A 267 -3.22 -13.73 8.95
CA MET A 267 -4.30 -12.73 8.94
C MET A 267 -4.22 -11.72 10.09
N SER A 268 -3.49 -12.01 11.18
CA SER A 268 -3.34 -11.08 12.31
C SER A 268 -2.69 -9.75 11.89
N PHE A 269 -1.79 -9.80 10.89
CA PHE A 269 -1.15 -8.64 10.31
C PHE A 269 -2.16 -7.76 9.57
N PHE A 270 -3.05 -8.36 8.77
CA PHE A 270 -4.09 -7.61 8.06
C PHE A 270 -5.02 -6.91 9.05
N VAL A 271 -5.39 -7.60 10.12
CA VAL A 271 -6.20 -7.03 11.19
C VAL A 271 -5.47 -5.88 11.89
N ALA A 272 -4.20 -6.07 12.26
CA ALA A 272 -3.40 -5.03 12.88
C ALA A 272 -3.19 -3.81 11.97
N GLY A 273 -3.01 -4.02 10.66
CA GLY A 273 -2.83 -2.94 9.70
C GLY A 273 -4.10 -2.13 9.43
N TYR A 274 -5.27 -2.78 9.44
CA TYR A 274 -6.54 -2.12 9.11
C TYR A 274 -7.27 -1.58 10.35
N GLN A 275 -7.49 -2.41 11.38
CA GLN A 275 -8.17 -1.99 12.61
C GLN A 275 -7.25 -1.25 13.58
N GLY A 276 -5.94 -1.42 13.42
CA GLY A 276 -4.96 -0.92 14.37
C GLY A 276 -4.84 -1.78 15.63
N ARG A 277 -3.95 -1.38 16.53
CA ARG A 277 -3.80 -1.94 17.88
C ARG A 277 -3.84 -0.80 18.90
N GLU A 278 -4.78 -0.87 19.83
CA GLU A 278 -4.93 0.16 20.87
C GLU A 278 -3.64 0.29 21.69
N GLY A 279 -3.21 1.54 21.91
CA GLY A 279 -1.97 1.84 22.64
C GLY A 279 -0.68 1.50 21.89
N ASN A 280 -0.75 1.13 20.60
CA ASN A 280 0.41 0.87 19.76
C ASN A 280 0.49 1.85 18.58
N SER A 281 1.41 2.79 18.64
CA SER A 281 1.58 3.82 17.60
C SER A 281 2.11 3.31 16.27
N ALA A 282 2.67 2.09 16.20
CA ALA A 282 3.07 1.47 14.94
C ALA A 282 1.90 0.86 14.15
N TYR A 283 0.75 0.68 14.80
CA TYR A 283 -0.46 0.13 14.19
C TYR A 283 -1.65 1.05 14.47
N PRO A 284 -1.64 2.29 13.93
CA PRO A 284 -2.83 3.12 13.99
C PRO A 284 -3.93 2.47 13.16
N ARG A 285 -5.20 2.73 13.53
CA ARG A 285 -6.32 2.36 12.67
C ARG A 285 -6.15 3.01 11.29
N TRP A 286 -6.46 2.26 10.24
CA TRP A 286 -6.48 2.79 8.89
C TRP A 286 -7.65 3.76 8.72
N GLU A 287 -7.38 4.87 8.06
CA GLU A 287 -8.36 5.92 7.77
C GLU A 287 -8.10 6.44 6.36
N TYR A 288 -9.16 6.75 5.61
CA TYR A 288 -9.01 7.39 4.31
C TYR A 288 -8.50 8.83 4.50
N PRO A 289 -7.33 9.21 3.96
CA PRO A 289 -6.78 10.54 4.19
C PRO A 289 -7.69 11.67 3.71
N THR A 290 -7.86 12.69 4.56
CA THR A 290 -8.68 13.89 4.28
C THR A 290 -7.84 15.17 4.19
N ARG A 291 -6.55 15.07 4.52
CA ARG A 291 -5.55 16.15 4.50
C ARG A 291 -4.13 15.57 4.42
N LEU A 292 -3.17 16.40 3.99
CA LEU A 292 -1.80 15.96 3.68
C LEU A 292 -1.06 15.29 4.85
N ASP A 293 -1.24 15.76 6.09
CA ASP A 293 -0.59 15.19 7.28
C ASP A 293 -1.12 13.79 7.63
N GLN A 294 -2.28 13.40 7.11
CA GLN A 294 -2.86 12.05 7.29
C GLN A 294 -2.33 11.04 6.27
N LEU A 295 -1.50 11.44 5.29
CA LEU A 295 -0.86 10.49 4.36
C LEU A 295 0.18 9.58 5.05
N LYS A 296 0.51 9.86 6.33
CA LYS A 296 1.41 9.04 7.20
C LYS A 296 2.74 8.66 6.53
N LEU A 297 3.30 9.58 5.74
CA LEU A 297 4.57 9.36 5.05
C LEU A 297 5.74 9.37 6.03
N PRO A 298 6.73 8.46 5.88
CA PRO A 298 7.86 8.41 6.80
C PRO A 298 8.75 9.65 6.64
N PRO A 299 9.43 10.11 7.72
CA PRO A 299 10.32 11.26 7.67
C PRO A 299 11.69 10.89 7.06
N THR A 300 11.68 10.35 5.84
CA THR A 300 12.85 9.85 5.11
C THR A 300 12.80 10.30 3.65
N PRO A 301 13.89 10.15 2.87
CA PRO A 301 13.86 10.42 1.44
C PRO A 301 12.77 9.65 0.69
N TYR A 302 12.41 8.45 1.15
CA TYR A 302 11.30 7.65 0.60
C TYR A 302 9.94 8.35 0.77
N GLY A 303 9.64 8.82 1.98
CA GLY A 303 8.40 9.56 2.23
C GLY A 303 8.35 10.89 1.48
N GLU A 304 9.48 11.59 1.37
CA GLU A 304 9.58 12.81 0.57
C GLU A 304 9.35 12.54 -0.93
N PHE A 305 9.93 11.46 -1.47
CA PHE A 305 9.68 11.02 -2.84
C PHE A 305 8.18 10.85 -3.10
N LEU A 306 7.49 10.08 -2.26
CA LEU A 306 6.05 9.84 -2.38
C LEU A 306 5.25 11.14 -2.27
N ARG A 307 5.60 12.01 -1.31
CA ARG A 307 4.91 13.27 -1.03
C ARG A 307 4.92 14.21 -2.24
N ARG A 308 6.05 14.34 -2.94
CA ARG A 308 6.19 15.28 -4.06
C ARG A 308 5.30 14.93 -5.25
N TYR A 309 4.99 13.65 -5.43
CA TYR A 309 4.08 13.22 -6.48
C TYR A 309 2.61 13.51 -6.19
N PHE A 310 2.22 13.84 -4.95
CA PHE A 310 0.83 14.11 -4.61
C PHE A 310 0.28 15.41 -5.23
N ASP A 311 1.05 16.50 -5.18
CA ASP A 311 0.61 17.83 -5.65
C ASP A 311 0.17 17.85 -7.14
N PRO A 312 0.86 17.18 -8.09
CA PRO A 312 0.38 17.02 -9.45
C PRO A 312 -1.03 16.41 -9.55
N PHE A 313 -1.33 15.36 -8.77
CA PHE A 313 -2.65 14.72 -8.77
C PHE A 313 -3.71 15.62 -8.15
N GLU A 314 -3.39 16.32 -7.05
CA GLU A 314 -4.32 17.25 -6.42
C GLU A 314 -4.71 18.39 -7.36
N LYS A 315 -3.73 19.00 -8.05
CA LYS A 315 -3.98 20.04 -9.05
C LYS A 315 -4.86 19.54 -10.20
N PHE A 316 -4.58 18.33 -10.69
CA PHE A 316 -5.37 17.73 -11.76
C PHE A 316 -6.80 17.44 -11.30
N ALA A 317 -6.98 16.82 -10.13
CA ALA A 317 -8.28 16.53 -9.56
C ALA A 317 -9.11 17.81 -9.33
N ARG A 318 -8.50 18.88 -8.80
CA ARG A 318 -9.15 20.20 -8.64
C ARG A 318 -9.65 20.75 -9.96
N ALA A 319 -8.83 20.68 -11.01
CA ALA A 319 -9.24 21.13 -12.34
C ALA A 319 -10.43 20.33 -12.89
N VAL A 320 -10.43 19.00 -12.73
CA VAL A 320 -11.55 18.15 -13.16
C VAL A 320 -12.83 18.43 -12.37
N VAL A 321 -12.73 18.55 -11.05
CA VAL A 321 -13.87 18.88 -10.17
C VAL A 321 -14.42 20.27 -10.48
N GLY A 322 -13.56 21.25 -10.77
CA GLY A 322 -13.98 22.59 -11.18
C GLY A 322 -14.82 22.62 -12.46
N HIS A 323 -14.71 21.59 -13.30
CA HIS A 323 -15.51 21.42 -14.51
C HIS A 323 -16.80 20.61 -14.31
N MET A 324 -17.05 20.04 -13.12
CA MET A 324 -18.25 19.24 -12.87
C MET A 324 -19.51 20.11 -12.83
N THR A 325 -20.57 19.61 -13.46
CA THR A 325 -21.91 20.21 -13.37
C THR A 325 -22.57 19.93 -12.02
N ALA A 326 -23.63 20.66 -11.66
CA ALA A 326 -24.39 20.39 -10.44
C ALA A 326 -24.98 18.97 -10.39
N GLU A 327 -25.35 18.40 -11.55
CA GLU A 327 -25.78 16.99 -11.62
C GLU A 327 -24.63 16.04 -11.27
N GLU A 328 -23.44 16.28 -11.80
CA GLU A 328 -22.25 15.47 -11.50
C GLU A 328 -21.83 15.58 -10.03
N LEU A 329 -21.84 16.79 -9.47
CA LEU A 329 -21.57 16.98 -8.04
C LEU A 329 -22.58 16.22 -7.17
N SER A 330 -23.87 16.19 -7.54
CA SER A 330 -24.85 15.36 -6.83
C SER A 330 -24.53 13.85 -6.90
N TYR A 331 -23.91 13.36 -7.98
CA TYR A 331 -23.45 11.98 -8.03
C TYR A 331 -22.26 11.74 -7.08
N CYS A 332 -21.33 12.70 -7.00
CA CYS A 332 -20.19 12.64 -6.09
C CYS A 332 -20.62 12.62 -4.61
N GLN A 333 -21.69 13.35 -4.25
CA GLN A 333 -22.28 13.28 -2.91
C GLN A 333 -22.76 11.86 -2.58
N GLU A 334 -23.64 11.28 -3.41
CA GLU A 334 -24.13 9.92 -3.18
C GLU A 334 -23.00 8.87 -3.23
N TRP A 335 -22.02 9.05 -4.12
CA TRP A 335 -20.82 8.23 -4.19
C TRP A 335 -20.05 8.20 -2.87
N SER A 336 -19.75 9.37 -2.31
CA SER A 336 -19.02 9.47 -1.03
C SER A 336 -19.81 8.86 0.12
N ARG A 337 -21.12 9.08 0.16
CA ARG A 337 -22.02 8.49 1.15
C ARG A 337 -22.04 6.96 1.07
N TRP A 338 -22.17 6.40 -0.13
CA TRP A 338 -22.16 4.95 -0.31
C TRP A 338 -20.83 4.32 0.08
N ILE A 339 -19.70 5.00 -0.14
CA ILE A 339 -18.40 4.51 0.35
C ILE A 339 -18.35 4.57 1.87
N GLY A 340 -18.86 5.64 2.49
CA GLY A 340 -18.90 5.79 3.96
C GLY A 340 -19.74 4.75 4.72
N GLU A 341 -20.65 4.04 4.05
CA GLU A 341 -21.34 2.88 4.63
C GLU A 341 -20.42 1.66 4.82
N TRP A 342 -19.27 1.63 4.14
CA TRP A 342 -18.35 0.49 4.11
C TRP A 342 -16.98 0.81 4.70
N ILE A 343 -16.52 2.04 4.50
CA ILE A 343 -15.27 2.55 5.06
C ILE A 343 -15.61 3.49 6.20
N ASP A 344 -15.31 3.06 7.42
CA ASP A 344 -15.47 3.90 8.60
C ASP A 344 -14.59 5.16 8.49
N GLY A 345 -15.17 6.30 8.85
CA GLY A 345 -14.51 7.61 8.73
C GLY A 345 -14.32 8.12 7.30
N PHE A 346 -14.88 7.48 6.26
CA PHE A 346 -14.78 8.03 4.90
C PHE A 346 -15.48 9.41 4.82
N PRO A 347 -14.79 10.44 4.32
CA PRO A 347 -15.34 11.79 4.25
C PRO A 347 -16.49 11.93 3.24
N GLU A 348 -17.68 12.26 3.74
CA GLU A 348 -18.85 12.61 2.90
C GLU A 348 -18.70 14.03 2.33
N VAL A 349 -19.03 14.23 1.05
CA VAL A 349 -19.12 15.57 0.43
C VAL A 349 -20.57 16.00 0.28
N CYS A 350 -20.88 17.27 0.54
CA CYS A 350 -22.25 17.79 0.54
C CYS A 350 -22.44 18.95 -0.46
N PHE A 351 -23.24 18.72 -1.51
CA PHE A 351 -23.51 19.71 -2.55
C PHE A 351 -24.98 20.17 -2.58
N ARG A 352 -25.76 19.82 -1.54
CA ARG A 352 -27.14 20.28 -1.35
C ARG A 352 -27.20 21.28 -0.19
N ARG A 353 -28.01 22.33 -0.34
CA ARG A 353 -28.51 23.07 0.82
C ARG A 353 -29.36 22.09 1.61
N GLY A 354 -29.04 21.85 2.88
CA GLY A 354 -29.58 20.72 3.65
C GLY A 354 -31.11 20.66 3.60
N ASP A 355 -31.68 19.45 3.66
CA ASP A 355 -33.13 19.18 3.58
C ASP A 355 -33.97 19.78 4.74
N GLY A 356 -33.38 20.64 5.57
CA GLY A 356 -34.02 21.38 6.65
C GLY A 356 -33.48 22.78 6.89
N ALA A 357 -32.53 23.26 6.08
CA ALA A 357 -32.19 24.68 6.02
C ALA A 357 -33.22 25.33 5.10
N THR A 358 -34.01 26.28 5.59
CA THR A 358 -34.84 27.08 4.68
C THR A 358 -33.89 27.84 3.76
N GLU A 359 -34.35 28.24 2.56
CA GLU A 359 -33.55 29.06 1.63
C GLU A 359 -33.00 30.36 2.27
N GLU A 360 -33.49 30.72 3.48
CA GLU A 360 -33.10 31.88 4.28
C GLU A 360 -31.94 31.63 5.27
N ASP A 361 -31.50 30.38 5.51
CA ASP A 361 -30.58 30.06 6.62
C ASP A 361 -29.08 30.16 6.27
N VAL A 362 -28.71 30.28 5.00
CA VAL A 362 -27.32 30.45 4.55
C VAL A 362 -27.27 31.57 3.52
N ALA A 363 -26.54 32.65 3.82
CA ALA A 363 -26.36 33.74 2.87
C ALA A 363 -25.70 33.22 1.58
N GLU A 364 -25.99 33.86 0.44
CA GLU A 364 -25.48 33.41 -0.87
C GLU A 364 -23.95 33.31 -0.91
N ALA A 365 -23.25 34.26 -0.29
CA ALA A 365 -21.79 34.25 -0.15
C ALA A 365 -21.28 33.07 0.71
N ASP A 366 -22.01 32.71 1.77
CA ASP A 366 -21.65 31.57 2.64
C ASP A 366 -21.84 30.23 1.90
N TRP A 367 -22.77 30.17 0.94
CA TRP A 367 -23.00 28.99 0.12
C TRP A 367 -21.94 28.80 -0.98
N GLU A 368 -21.49 29.87 -1.63
CA GLU A 368 -20.39 29.80 -2.62
C GLU A 368 -19.09 29.33 -1.96
N ASP A 369 -18.76 29.87 -0.79
CA ASP A 369 -17.60 29.46 0.00
C ASP A 369 -17.70 27.99 0.45
N LEU A 370 -18.89 27.54 0.89
CA LEU A 370 -19.14 26.14 1.24
C LEU A 370 -18.96 25.22 0.02
N LEU A 371 -19.53 25.59 -1.12
CA LEU A 371 -19.44 24.81 -2.36
C LEU A 371 -17.98 24.63 -2.80
N GLU A 372 -17.17 25.68 -2.71
CA GLU A 372 -15.75 25.60 -3.07
C GLU A 372 -14.97 24.70 -2.10
N ARG A 373 -15.24 24.77 -0.79
CA ARG A 373 -14.64 23.86 0.20
C ARG A 373 -15.00 22.40 -0.05
N GLU A 374 -16.23 22.12 -0.44
CA GLU A 374 -16.69 20.75 -0.75
C GLU A 374 -16.11 20.22 -2.06
N LYS A 375 -15.90 21.10 -3.05
CA LYS A 375 -15.14 20.77 -4.27
C LYS A 375 -13.68 20.46 -3.97
N ASP A 376 -13.05 21.27 -3.12
CA ASP A 376 -11.67 21.06 -2.68
C ASP A 376 -11.51 19.74 -1.93
N LYS A 377 -12.45 19.44 -1.05
CA LYS A 377 -12.55 18.15 -0.36
C LYS A 377 -12.65 17.01 -1.37
N LEU A 378 -13.61 17.05 -2.29
CA LEU A 378 -13.77 16.04 -3.35
C LEU A 378 -12.49 15.85 -4.17
N ALA A 379 -11.85 16.95 -4.57
CA ALA A 379 -10.61 16.91 -5.33
C ALA A 379 -9.47 16.24 -4.56
N PHE A 380 -9.34 16.52 -3.25
CA PHE A 380 -8.39 15.84 -2.39
C PHE A 380 -8.66 14.33 -2.33
N LEU A 381 -9.92 13.91 -2.16
CA LEU A 381 -10.28 12.48 -2.11
C LEU A 381 -9.92 11.75 -3.40
N ILE A 382 -10.22 12.37 -4.55
CA ILE A 382 -9.85 11.83 -5.86
C ILE A 382 -8.32 11.76 -5.99
N ALA A 383 -7.60 12.80 -5.56
CA ALA A 383 -6.14 12.84 -5.63
C ALA A 383 -5.49 11.72 -4.81
N VAL A 384 -5.98 11.46 -3.59
CA VAL A 384 -5.55 10.32 -2.77
C VAL A 384 -5.73 9.01 -3.52
N MET A 385 -6.93 8.76 -4.06
CA MET A 385 -7.22 7.55 -4.84
C MET A 385 -6.26 7.39 -6.01
N LEU A 386 -6.05 8.43 -6.80
CA LEU A 386 -5.17 8.38 -7.98
C LEU A 386 -3.72 8.15 -7.57
N TRP A 387 -3.22 8.90 -6.58
CA TRP A 387 -1.84 8.85 -6.13
C TRP A 387 -1.49 7.51 -5.49
N ASP A 388 -2.38 6.94 -4.67
CA ASP A 388 -2.08 5.74 -3.89
C ASP A 388 -2.00 4.50 -4.79
N VAL A 389 -3.03 4.27 -5.62
CA VAL A 389 -3.08 3.09 -6.52
C VAL A 389 -2.10 3.17 -7.71
N THR A 390 -1.45 4.33 -7.89
CA THR A 390 -0.42 4.53 -8.91
C THR A 390 0.95 4.62 -8.26
N VAL A 391 1.31 5.77 -7.70
CA VAL A 391 2.64 6.08 -7.23
C VAL A 391 3.01 5.23 -6.01
N VAL A 392 2.17 5.19 -4.98
CA VAL A 392 2.50 4.47 -3.74
C VAL A 392 2.60 2.98 -4.01
N HIS A 393 1.53 2.38 -4.54
CA HIS A 393 1.51 0.96 -4.89
C HIS A 393 2.67 0.58 -5.83
N SER A 394 2.96 1.40 -6.85
CA SER A 394 4.03 1.08 -7.78
C SER A 394 5.41 1.15 -7.14
N THR A 395 5.64 2.17 -6.34
CA THR A 395 6.92 2.41 -5.66
C THR A 395 7.18 1.34 -4.62
N ASP A 396 6.16 0.95 -3.84
CA ASP A 396 6.27 -0.13 -2.86
C ASP A 396 6.74 -1.43 -3.54
N HIS A 397 6.08 -1.85 -4.63
CA HIS A 397 6.51 -3.04 -5.36
C HIS A 397 7.91 -2.92 -5.98
N TYR A 398 8.20 -1.78 -6.60
CA TYR A 398 9.49 -1.57 -7.26
C TYR A 398 10.64 -1.57 -6.24
N ASP A 399 10.51 -0.82 -5.14
CA ASP A 399 11.54 -0.72 -4.12
C ASP A 399 11.67 -2.04 -3.32
N PHE A 400 10.57 -2.69 -2.98
CA PHE A 400 10.64 -4.02 -2.35
C PHE A 400 11.30 -5.07 -3.25
N ALA A 401 11.20 -4.94 -4.57
CA ALA A 401 11.82 -5.87 -5.51
C ALA A 401 13.30 -5.52 -5.80
N HIS A 402 13.65 -4.24 -5.89
CA HIS A 402 14.99 -3.83 -6.35
C HIS A 402 15.86 -3.26 -5.23
N GLY A 403 15.26 -2.62 -4.22
CA GLY A 403 15.94 -2.06 -3.05
C GLY A 403 16.17 -3.08 -1.93
N VAL A 404 15.38 -4.16 -1.88
CA VAL A 404 15.52 -5.23 -0.88
C VAL A 404 15.97 -6.56 -1.53
N PRO A 405 17.20 -7.04 -1.24
CA PRO A 405 17.67 -8.34 -1.71
C PRO A 405 16.72 -9.48 -1.29
N VAL A 406 16.58 -10.51 -2.14
CA VAL A 406 15.68 -11.65 -1.87
C VAL A 406 16.04 -12.34 -0.56
N GLU A 407 17.34 -12.47 -0.30
CA GLU A 407 17.92 -13.07 0.90
C GLU A 407 17.62 -12.25 2.15
N TYR A 408 17.52 -10.93 2.02
CA TYR A 408 17.18 -10.03 3.13
C TYR A 408 15.69 -10.09 3.47
N LYS A 409 14.83 -10.65 2.61
CA LYS A 409 13.41 -10.79 2.94
C LYS A 409 13.15 -11.83 4.03
N CYS A 410 14.11 -12.71 4.30
CA CYS A 410 14.11 -13.63 5.44
C CYS A 410 12.78 -14.36 5.68
N PHE A 411 12.05 -14.73 4.60
CA PHE A 411 10.68 -15.20 4.76
C PHE A 411 10.57 -16.44 5.65
N ARG A 412 11.62 -17.27 5.69
CA ARG A 412 11.75 -18.45 6.55
C ARG A 412 13.10 -18.47 7.23
N LEU A 413 13.06 -18.53 8.56
CA LEU A 413 14.20 -18.74 9.43
C LEU A 413 14.12 -20.12 10.07
N ARG A 414 15.26 -20.82 10.12
CA ARG A 414 15.40 -22.22 10.58
C ARG A 414 16.10 -22.37 11.92
N GLN A 415 16.60 -21.26 12.48
CA GLN A 415 17.18 -21.21 13.81
C GLN A 415 16.23 -20.45 14.74
N PRO A 416 15.95 -20.95 15.96
CA PRO A 416 15.08 -20.26 16.92
C PRO A 416 15.65 -18.88 17.30
N PRO A 417 14.80 -17.94 17.75
CA PRO A 417 15.27 -16.64 18.20
C PRO A 417 16.23 -16.76 19.39
N PRO A 418 17.15 -15.79 19.57
CA PRO A 418 18.04 -15.79 20.71
C PRO A 418 17.26 -15.66 22.03
N SER A 419 17.65 -16.45 23.03
CA SER A 419 17.07 -16.41 24.38
C SER A 419 18.02 -15.82 25.43
N ALA A 420 19.25 -15.49 25.05
CA ALA A 420 20.24 -14.82 25.87
C ALA A 420 21.28 -14.10 24.98
N PRO A 421 22.05 -13.12 25.51
CA PRO A 421 23.15 -12.51 24.78
C PRO A 421 24.27 -13.50 24.41
N GLY A 422 25.05 -13.19 23.39
CA GLY A 422 26.16 -14.01 22.91
C GLY A 422 25.73 -15.12 21.95
N GLY A 423 26.39 -16.28 22.03
CA GLY A 423 26.12 -17.41 21.13
C GLY A 423 26.78 -17.28 19.75
N THR A 424 26.64 -18.34 18.95
CA THR A 424 27.19 -18.47 17.61
C THR A 424 26.09 -18.49 16.57
N LEU A 425 26.24 -17.70 15.51
CA LEU A 425 25.34 -17.70 14.36
C LEU A 425 25.96 -18.52 13.22
N ASP A 426 25.22 -19.49 12.68
CA ASP A 426 25.60 -20.17 11.44
C ASP A 426 24.62 -19.81 10.31
N ARG A 427 25.03 -18.84 9.49
CA ARG A 427 24.26 -18.32 8.35
C ARG A 427 23.92 -19.37 7.29
N ARG A 428 24.62 -20.51 7.27
CA ARG A 428 24.35 -21.66 6.37
C ARG A 428 23.08 -22.41 6.77
N THR A 429 22.74 -22.35 8.05
CA THR A 429 21.61 -23.11 8.60
C THR A 429 20.35 -22.26 8.73
N LEU A 430 20.44 -20.93 8.60
CA LEU A 430 19.29 -20.03 8.75
C LEU A 430 18.20 -20.25 7.71
N SER A 431 18.56 -20.70 6.51
CA SER A 431 17.61 -20.99 5.45
C SER A 431 18.06 -22.20 4.63
N THR A 432 17.13 -22.82 3.90
CA THR A 432 17.43 -23.95 3.02
C THR A 432 17.38 -23.54 1.55
N LYS A 433 17.98 -24.35 0.67
CA LYS A 433 17.87 -24.13 -0.79
C LYS A 433 16.41 -24.13 -1.28
N ILE A 434 15.53 -24.90 -0.64
CA ILE A 434 14.09 -24.92 -0.99
C ILE A 434 13.42 -23.60 -0.56
N ASP A 435 13.80 -23.06 0.59
CA ASP A 435 13.27 -21.77 1.06
C ASP A 435 13.69 -20.66 0.10
N LEU A 436 14.98 -20.61 -0.29
CA LEU A 436 15.46 -19.64 -1.27
C LEU A 436 14.79 -19.83 -2.65
N PHE A 437 14.65 -21.07 -3.13
CA PHE A 437 13.93 -21.33 -4.38
C PHE A 437 12.52 -20.71 -4.37
N LYS A 438 11.77 -20.93 -3.29
CA LYS A 438 10.43 -20.36 -3.10
C LYS A 438 10.48 -18.84 -3.06
N SER A 439 11.41 -18.26 -2.31
CA SER A 439 11.59 -16.81 -2.22
C SER A 439 11.90 -16.16 -3.57
N HIS A 440 12.81 -16.72 -4.37
CA HIS A 440 13.14 -16.20 -5.71
C HIS A 440 11.97 -16.32 -6.68
N LEU A 441 11.22 -17.43 -6.62
CA LEU A 441 10.07 -17.64 -7.48
C LEU A 441 8.91 -16.70 -7.08
N ALA A 442 8.60 -16.58 -5.79
CA ALA A 442 7.63 -15.64 -5.27
C ALA A 442 8.00 -14.20 -5.61
N HIS A 443 9.28 -13.85 -5.47
CA HIS A 443 9.79 -12.54 -5.83
C HIS A 443 9.45 -12.19 -7.27
N ARG A 444 9.73 -13.07 -8.23
CA ARG A 444 9.41 -12.80 -9.63
C ARG A 444 7.91 -12.76 -9.90
N MET A 445 7.15 -13.66 -9.26
CA MET A 445 5.72 -13.84 -9.55
C MET A 445 4.88 -12.73 -8.93
N PHE A 446 5.08 -12.39 -7.66
CA PHE A 446 4.18 -11.56 -6.88
C PHE A 446 4.78 -10.22 -6.47
N PHE A 447 6.10 -10.14 -6.24
CA PHE A 447 6.69 -8.94 -5.65
C PHE A 447 7.28 -7.99 -6.69
N ALA A 448 7.94 -8.52 -7.72
CA ALA A 448 8.56 -7.74 -8.78
C ALA A 448 7.50 -7.15 -9.73
N PRO A 449 7.58 -5.84 -10.03
CA PRO A 449 6.57 -5.19 -10.85
C PRO A 449 6.55 -5.77 -12.28
N THR A 450 5.34 -5.89 -12.83
CA THR A 450 5.13 -6.11 -14.27
C THR A 450 4.02 -5.18 -14.75
N THR A 451 4.41 -4.01 -15.24
CA THR A 451 3.49 -2.96 -15.66
C THR A 451 2.80 -3.34 -16.98
N VAL A 452 1.46 -3.48 -16.95
CA VAL A 452 0.64 -3.69 -18.15
C VAL A 452 0.24 -2.36 -18.76
N THR A 453 -0.29 -1.45 -17.94
CA THR A 453 -0.64 -0.07 -18.35
C THR A 453 0.19 0.91 -17.53
N ARG A 454 0.95 1.79 -18.18
CA ARG A 454 1.75 2.81 -17.49
C ARG A 454 0.93 4.06 -17.19
N LEU A 455 1.24 4.71 -16.07
CA LEU A 455 0.64 5.99 -15.66
C LEU A 455 0.76 7.05 -16.77
N MET A 456 1.94 7.16 -17.37
CA MET A 456 2.21 8.14 -18.43
C MET A 456 1.47 7.87 -19.75
N GLU A 457 0.89 6.67 -19.90
CA GLU A 457 0.15 6.23 -21.09
C GLU A 457 -1.37 6.32 -20.91
N VAL A 458 -1.87 6.74 -19.73
CA VAL A 458 -3.30 6.89 -19.46
C VAL A 458 -3.91 7.95 -20.39
N ASP A 459 -5.07 7.62 -20.98
CA ASP A 459 -6.00 8.54 -21.66
C ASP A 459 -7.33 8.49 -20.89
N TYR A 460 -7.79 9.64 -20.39
CA TYR A 460 -9.05 9.74 -19.64
C TYR A 460 -10.28 9.84 -20.55
N GLU A 461 -10.08 9.78 -21.87
CA GLU A 461 -11.12 9.85 -22.89
C GLU A 461 -12.02 11.10 -22.76
N PHE A 462 -11.44 12.22 -22.36
CA PHE A 462 -12.14 13.50 -22.34
C PHE A 462 -12.60 13.87 -23.76
N GLY A 463 -13.78 14.51 -23.88
CA GLY A 463 -14.40 14.83 -25.17
C GLY A 463 -13.58 15.79 -26.05
N TYR A 464 -14.07 16.08 -27.25
CA TYR A 464 -13.48 17.07 -28.17
C TYR A 464 -14.23 18.41 -28.21
N ASP A 465 -15.26 18.56 -27.38
CA ASP A 465 -15.91 19.84 -27.16
C ASP A 465 -15.00 20.79 -26.34
N ALA A 466 -15.47 22.00 -26.06
CA ALA A 466 -14.65 23.00 -25.37
C ALA A 466 -14.19 22.54 -23.98
N GLN A 467 -15.08 21.90 -23.21
CA GLN A 467 -14.78 21.35 -21.88
C GLN A 467 -13.76 20.21 -22.01
N GLY A 468 -13.98 19.26 -22.91
CA GLY A 468 -13.08 18.14 -23.13
C GLY A 468 -11.68 18.57 -23.60
N LYS A 469 -11.58 19.61 -24.43
CA LYS A 469 -10.28 20.20 -24.79
C LYS A 469 -9.54 20.81 -23.60
N ALA A 470 -10.25 21.51 -22.71
CA ALA A 470 -9.66 22.04 -21.48
C ALA A 470 -9.16 20.90 -20.57
N LEU A 471 -9.97 19.85 -20.38
CA LEU A 471 -9.60 18.69 -19.57
C LEU A 471 -8.42 17.89 -20.16
N ARG A 472 -8.33 17.76 -21.49
CA ARG A 472 -7.15 17.17 -22.16
C ARG A 472 -5.89 18.03 -21.99
N ALA A 473 -6.03 19.35 -21.95
CA ALA A 473 -4.90 20.22 -21.64
C ALA A 473 -4.41 19.98 -20.20
N GLU A 474 -5.33 19.79 -19.26
CA GLU A 474 -4.99 19.45 -17.87
C GLU A 474 -4.39 18.05 -17.70
N GLU A 475 -4.83 17.06 -18.48
CA GLU A 475 -4.17 15.75 -18.54
C GLU A 475 -2.71 15.87 -19.01
N ASN A 476 -2.46 16.64 -20.07
CA ASN A 476 -1.08 16.88 -20.52
C ASN A 476 -0.29 17.65 -19.47
N ALA A 477 -0.90 18.64 -18.82
CA ALA A 477 -0.26 19.38 -17.74
C ALA A 477 0.08 18.49 -16.54
N LEU A 478 -0.77 17.49 -16.20
CA LEU A 478 -0.43 16.47 -15.21
C LEU A 478 0.85 15.72 -15.61
N LYS A 479 0.92 15.21 -16.84
CA LYS A 479 2.10 14.48 -17.34
C LYS A 479 3.37 15.33 -17.27
N GLU A 480 3.31 16.63 -17.61
CA GLU A 480 4.45 17.54 -17.45
C GLU A 480 4.80 17.81 -15.99
N ARG A 481 3.80 17.99 -15.12
CA ARG A 481 4.01 18.17 -13.67
C ARG A 481 4.70 16.94 -13.05
N LEU A 482 4.31 15.73 -13.45
CA LEU A 482 4.95 14.49 -12.99
C LEU A 482 6.43 14.40 -13.43
N ARG A 483 6.74 14.75 -14.69
CA ARG A 483 8.14 14.82 -15.15
C ARG A 483 8.96 15.86 -14.40
N ALA A 484 8.35 17.01 -14.10
CA ALA A 484 8.98 18.06 -13.31
C ALA A 484 9.27 17.60 -11.87
N VAL A 485 8.40 16.79 -11.26
CA VAL A 485 8.65 16.17 -9.96
C VAL A 485 9.88 15.27 -10.01
N GLU A 486 9.98 14.35 -10.97
CA GLU A 486 11.16 13.47 -11.07
C GLU A 486 12.45 14.27 -11.29
N ALA A 487 12.42 15.28 -12.15
CA ALA A 487 13.56 16.16 -12.37
C ALA A 487 13.97 16.93 -11.10
N GLY A 488 12.99 17.43 -10.33
CA GLY A 488 13.22 18.11 -9.06
C GLY A 488 13.78 17.19 -7.98
N LEU A 489 13.30 15.95 -7.90
CA LEU A 489 13.84 14.93 -7.00
C LEU A 489 15.33 14.68 -7.26
N ARG A 490 15.71 14.50 -8.54
CA ARG A 490 17.12 14.35 -8.95
C ARG A 490 17.96 15.57 -8.62
N ALA A 491 17.44 16.77 -8.86
CA ALA A 491 18.14 18.02 -8.57
C ALA A 491 18.43 18.20 -7.07
N ASP A 492 17.51 17.75 -6.23
CA ASP A 492 17.62 17.83 -4.77
C ASP A 492 18.36 16.63 -4.15
N GLY A 493 18.86 15.71 -4.96
CA GLY A 493 19.60 14.52 -4.49
C GLY A 493 18.72 13.47 -3.81
N ILE A 494 17.40 13.51 -3.99
CA ILE A 494 16.49 12.49 -3.49
C ILE A 494 16.52 11.28 -4.45
N PRO A 495 16.72 10.05 -3.95
CA PRO A 495 16.74 8.87 -4.80
C PRO A 495 15.44 8.69 -5.60
N ILE A 496 15.58 8.21 -6.83
CA ILE A 496 14.44 7.80 -7.65
C ILE A 496 14.12 6.34 -7.29
N PHE A 497 13.24 6.16 -6.32
CA PHE A 497 12.82 4.84 -5.84
C PHE A 497 12.06 4.05 -6.90
N MET A 498 11.36 4.73 -7.80
CA MET A 498 10.79 4.13 -9.00
C MET A 498 10.83 5.12 -10.17
N PRO A 499 11.31 4.73 -11.36
CA PRO A 499 11.24 5.57 -12.55
C PRO A 499 9.79 5.87 -12.94
N LEU A 500 9.49 7.14 -13.26
CA LEU A 500 8.14 7.58 -13.64
C LEU A 500 7.56 6.79 -14.83
N ASP A 501 8.39 6.46 -15.82
CA ASP A 501 7.97 5.70 -17.01
C ASP A 501 7.68 4.21 -16.73
N GLU A 502 7.98 3.72 -15.52
CA GLU A 502 7.66 2.37 -15.09
C GLU A 502 6.42 2.31 -14.20
N MET A 503 5.98 3.44 -13.65
CA MET A 503 4.83 3.53 -12.74
C MET A 503 3.55 3.01 -13.41
N ALA A 504 2.81 2.18 -12.69
CA ALA A 504 1.54 1.63 -13.13
C ALA A 504 0.43 2.68 -13.09
N ALA A 505 -0.53 2.54 -14.01
CA ALA A 505 -1.78 3.29 -13.97
C ALA A 505 -2.73 2.79 -12.88
N SER A 506 -2.60 1.55 -12.42
CA SER A 506 -3.47 0.95 -11.40
C SER A 506 -2.73 -0.16 -10.64
N ILE A 507 -3.41 -0.75 -9.67
CA ILE A 507 -2.99 -1.99 -9.03
C ILE A 507 -3.08 -3.14 -10.04
N GLN A 508 -1.93 -3.69 -10.45
CA GLN A 508 -1.87 -4.65 -11.56
C GLN A 508 -0.73 -5.67 -11.49
N TYR A 509 0.02 -5.73 -10.39
CA TYR A 509 1.22 -6.58 -10.31
C TYR A 509 0.93 -8.04 -9.98
#